data_AF-A0AAD4LW37-F1
#
_entry.id   AF-A0AAD4LW37-F1
#
_cell.length_a   1.000
_cell.length_b   1.000
_cell.length_c   1.000
_cell.angle_alpha   90.00
_cell.angle_beta   90.00
_cell.angle_gamma   90.00
#
_symmetry.space_group_name_H-M   'P 1'
#
loop_
_entity.id
_entity.type
_entity.pdbx_description
1 polymer ?
#
loop_
_entity_poly.entity_id
_entity_poly.type
_entity_poly.pdbx_seq_one_letter_code
_entity_poly.pdbx_strand_id
1 'polypeptide(L)'
;MEKHRFSIVDSWKAGLRENCPLTSSTVIEEIIRMREAGMALARLAYFYFDRKNTEKQDARALVSSLLVQLSEQSELYSDILSRLCSTHAAGSRQPGYNALLECLKDMLFVPGEGPIYVILDGLNESPRGPGTPSVRESVLKVVKWLVNLGHSHLHICISSRMEADIQVALSPLASQTVCLHEEIGHIDDINYYIDFFINSDVNTRPWMEEDKKMVINKISEEADGMFLWASCRLDQLGRCLPGGIERTLDEFPETMEVVYERVLLDIDEKKWEAAHLLFQFIAVAPRPLHVSELAEFFAFDFKPGQLPVFKAGWRPKDLECAILSTCSSLISIIDANGSRVVQFSHFSVKQYLTSYNLAKAGGRVSRHHFSVEDAQTTVAQGCLATLFQFDEHVNKSSVAKFPLAIYAAQYLVIHASSPNVQLRIRNELDCLFDPNRPHFAIWVWIYDVDENSGQSMISETPPKPQATPLYYASQFGLIHVALNLANKFPFVIGNTAGYYGTAINAASVKGHSDIVARLCEVSDRILYGY
;
A
#
# COMPACT_ATOMS: atom_id res chain seq x y z
N MET A 1 14.01 17.10 34.49
CA MET A 1 13.47 16.99 33.11
C MET A 1 14.13 15.79 32.47
N GLU A 2 13.63 14.60 32.75
CA GLU A 2 14.05 13.39 32.03
C GLU A 2 13.49 13.48 30.61
N LYS A 3 14.38 13.47 29.63
CA LYS A 3 14.01 13.43 28.21
C LYS A 3 13.35 12.08 27.94
N HIS A 4 12.10 12.10 27.47
CA HIS A 4 11.40 10.93 26.94
C HIS A 4 12.27 10.22 25.90
N ARG A 5 12.39 8.89 25.98
CA ARG A 5 13.19 8.08 25.04
C ARG A 5 12.29 7.56 23.93
N PHE A 6 12.21 8.32 22.84
CA PHE A 6 11.62 7.95 21.55
C PHE A 6 12.75 7.77 20.53
N SER A 7 12.82 6.61 19.90
CA SER A 7 13.86 6.29 18.91
C SER A 7 13.24 5.92 17.57
N ILE A 8 13.74 6.51 16.48
CA ILE A 8 13.43 6.12 15.10
C ILE A 8 14.58 5.25 14.57
N VAL A 9 14.26 4.12 13.96
CA VAL A 9 15.24 3.21 13.34
C VAL A 9 14.91 3.04 11.86
N ASP A 10 15.77 3.46 10.95
CA ASP A 10 15.52 3.26 9.52
C ASP A 10 15.82 1.81 9.10
N SER A 11 14.81 0.94 8.95
CA SER A 11 15.02 -0.49 8.69
C SER A 11 14.74 -0.90 7.23
N TRP A 12 15.60 -1.74 6.66
CA TRP A 12 15.40 -2.41 5.37
C TRP A 12 14.83 -3.81 5.54
N LYS A 13 13.51 -4.01 5.45
CA LYS A 13 12.92 -5.36 5.47
C LYS A 13 13.19 -6.12 4.16
N ALA A 14 14.15 -7.05 4.19
CA ALA A 14 14.31 -8.07 3.16
C ALA A 14 13.44 -9.29 3.52
N GLY A 15 12.47 -9.62 2.65
CA GLY A 15 11.60 -10.78 2.80
C GLY A 15 12.33 -12.08 2.47
N LEU A 16 13.30 -12.48 3.28
CA LEU A 16 13.94 -13.79 3.21
C LEU A 16 13.57 -14.63 4.43
N ARG A 17 13.26 -15.90 4.15
CA ARG A 17 13.07 -16.96 5.13
C ARG A 17 14.26 -16.99 6.08
N GLU A 18 13.97 -17.11 7.38
CA GLU A 18 14.81 -17.66 8.44
C GLU A 18 16.32 -17.40 8.28
N ASN A 19 16.82 -16.29 8.87
CA ASN A 19 18.19 -16.10 9.43
C ASN A 19 18.83 -14.70 9.26
N CYS A 20 18.08 -13.64 8.97
CA CYS A 20 18.58 -12.27 9.15
C CYS A 20 17.56 -11.45 9.96
N PRO A 21 17.68 -11.39 11.31
CA PRO A 21 16.69 -10.74 12.15
C PRO A 21 16.78 -9.22 11.96
N LEU A 22 15.73 -8.67 11.38
CA LEU A 22 15.58 -7.27 11.06
C LEU A 22 15.29 -6.47 12.33
N THR A 23 16.26 -5.67 12.77
CA THR A 23 16.28 -4.67 13.87
C THR A 23 15.11 -4.59 14.86
N SER A 24 13.86 -4.40 14.43
CA SER A 24 12.69 -4.36 15.32
C SER A 24 12.37 -5.71 15.98
N SER A 25 12.55 -6.84 15.28
CA SER A 25 12.32 -8.17 15.85
C SER A 25 13.31 -8.48 16.97
N THR A 26 14.57 -8.09 16.79
CA THR A 26 15.62 -8.24 17.81
C THR A 26 15.33 -7.38 19.05
N VAL A 27 14.85 -6.15 18.86
CA VAL A 27 14.40 -5.29 19.97
C VAL A 27 13.24 -5.94 20.72
N ILE A 28 12.27 -6.50 20.00
CA ILE A 28 11.12 -7.22 20.58
C ILE A 28 11.59 -8.44 21.38
N GLU A 29 12.44 -9.29 20.79
CA GLU A 29 12.99 -10.48 21.44
C GLU A 29 13.78 -10.13 22.71
N GLU A 30 14.57 -9.06 22.68
CA GLU A 30 15.34 -8.63 23.83
C GLU A 30 14.43 -8.12 24.96
N ILE A 31 13.38 -7.37 24.64
CA ILE A 31 12.39 -6.94 25.65
C ILE A 31 11.66 -8.16 26.24
N ILE A 32 11.32 -9.16 25.41
CA ILE A 32 10.73 -10.42 25.88
C ILE A 32 11.69 -11.13 26.85
N ARG A 33 12.97 -11.25 26.50
CA ARG A 33 13.99 -11.85 27.38
C ARG A 33 14.13 -11.11 28.70
N MET A 34 14.14 -9.78 28.68
CA MET A 34 14.19 -8.96 29.90
C MET A 34 12.98 -9.21 30.81
N ARG A 35 11.80 -9.39 30.21
CA ARG A 35 10.56 -9.74 30.93
C ARG A 35 10.65 -11.13 31.56
N GLU A 36 11.10 -12.13 30.82
CA GLU A 36 11.26 -13.51 31.29
C GLU A 36 12.31 -13.64 32.41
N ALA A 37 13.37 -12.84 32.34
CA ALA A 37 14.41 -12.78 33.38
C ALA A 37 13.94 -12.11 34.69
N GLY A 38 12.68 -11.67 34.78
CA GLY A 38 12.11 -11.04 35.98
C GLY A 38 12.67 -9.65 36.27
N MET A 39 13.34 -9.01 35.31
CA MET A 39 14.07 -7.75 35.52
C MET A 39 13.18 -6.49 35.44
N ALA A 40 11.89 -6.63 35.10
CA ALA A 40 10.87 -5.58 35.24
C ALA A 40 9.45 -6.12 34.99
N LEU A 41 8.41 -5.46 35.54
CA LEU A 41 7.02 -5.58 35.07
C LEU A 41 6.83 -4.85 33.72
N ALA A 42 7.74 -5.09 32.78
CA ALA A 42 7.74 -4.47 31.48
C ALA A 42 6.59 -5.03 30.64
N ARG A 43 5.88 -4.13 29.96
CA ARG A 43 4.85 -4.47 28.98
C ARG A 43 5.34 -4.18 27.59
N LEU A 44 4.95 -5.02 26.65
CA LEU A 44 5.38 -4.90 25.27
C LEU A 44 4.17 -5.00 24.35
N ALA A 45 3.99 -4.01 23.50
CA ALA A 45 3.07 -4.10 22.38
C ALA A 45 3.82 -3.77 21.10
N TYR A 46 3.52 -4.46 20.02
CA TYR A 46 4.14 -4.20 18.73
C TYR A 46 3.13 -4.24 17.59
N PHE A 47 3.40 -3.48 16.53
CA PHE A 47 2.55 -3.45 15.35
C PHE A 47 3.40 -3.46 14.09
N TYR A 48 3.23 -4.49 13.28
CA TYR A 48 3.87 -4.60 11.97
C TYR A 48 2.93 -4.00 10.93
N PHE A 49 3.31 -2.86 10.37
CA PHE A 49 2.66 -2.36 9.19
C PHE A 49 2.97 -3.28 8.01
N ASP A 50 1.92 -3.63 7.27
CA ASP A 50 2.03 -4.52 6.12
C ASP A 50 1.23 -3.95 4.96
N ARG A 51 1.93 -3.51 3.91
CA ARG A 51 1.31 -2.92 2.72
C ARG A 51 0.39 -3.91 1.99
N LYS A 52 0.55 -5.21 2.24
CA LYS A 52 -0.25 -6.27 1.63
C LYS A 52 -1.51 -6.59 2.43
N ASN A 53 -1.54 -6.24 3.72
CA ASN A 53 -2.68 -6.52 4.60
C ASN A 53 -3.38 -5.22 5.00
N THR A 54 -4.56 -4.97 4.44
CA THR A 54 -5.37 -3.75 4.71
C THR A 54 -5.75 -3.61 6.19
N GLU A 55 -5.84 -4.71 6.93
CA GLU A 55 -6.09 -4.71 8.38
C GLU A 55 -4.87 -4.28 9.20
N LYS A 56 -3.70 -4.11 8.58
CA LYS A 56 -2.44 -3.73 9.24
C LYS A 56 -1.89 -2.38 8.75
N GLN A 57 -2.76 -1.50 8.28
CA GLN A 57 -2.33 -0.26 7.60
C GLN A 57 -2.81 1.03 8.25
N ASP A 58 -3.93 0.97 8.97
CA ASP A 58 -4.59 2.16 9.49
C ASP A 58 -4.42 2.37 11.00
N ALA A 59 -4.83 3.56 11.45
CA ALA A 59 -4.71 3.98 12.84
C ALA A 59 -5.62 3.21 13.80
N ARG A 60 -6.81 2.77 13.34
CA ARG A 60 -7.75 2.02 14.18
C ARG A 60 -7.21 0.62 14.44
N ALA A 61 -6.67 -0.03 13.42
CA ALA A 61 -5.99 -1.31 13.52
C ALA A 61 -4.80 -1.25 14.49
N LEU A 62 -3.96 -0.21 14.35
CA LEU A 62 -2.86 0.04 15.27
C LEU A 62 -3.36 0.13 16.72
N VAL A 63 -4.28 1.04 17.02
CA VAL A 63 -4.78 1.26 18.39
C VAL A 63 -5.45 0.00 18.94
N SER A 64 -6.27 -0.68 18.13
CA SER A 64 -6.97 -1.91 18.55
C SER A 64 -5.98 -3.03 18.88
N SER A 65 -4.93 -3.18 18.08
CA SER A 65 -3.89 -4.18 18.31
C SER A 65 -3.11 -3.91 19.60
N LEU A 66 -2.75 -2.64 19.86
CA LEU A 66 -2.09 -2.25 21.11
C LEU A 66 -2.97 -2.55 22.34
N LEU A 67 -4.26 -2.23 22.28
CA LEU A 67 -5.22 -2.51 23.35
C LEU A 67 -5.29 -4.00 23.69
N VAL A 68 -5.43 -4.86 22.68
CA VAL A 68 -5.52 -6.31 22.87
C VAL A 68 -4.22 -6.84 23.47
N GLN A 69 -3.08 -6.55 22.87
CA GLN A 69 -1.78 -7.05 23.35
C GLN A 69 -1.48 -6.61 24.78
N LEU A 70 -1.77 -5.35 25.14
CA LEU A 70 -1.58 -4.87 26.50
C LEU A 70 -2.55 -5.56 27.47
N SER A 71 -3.81 -5.74 27.10
CA SER A 71 -4.81 -6.38 27.97
C SER A 71 -4.46 -7.81 28.37
N GLU A 72 -3.76 -8.55 27.50
CA GLU A 72 -3.29 -9.92 27.77
C GLU A 72 -2.14 -9.96 28.81
N GLN A 73 -1.55 -8.82 29.14
CA GLN A 73 -0.37 -8.73 30.00
C GLN A 73 -0.66 -8.19 31.40
N SER A 74 -1.88 -7.72 31.68
CA SER A 74 -2.28 -7.22 33.00
C SER A 74 -3.77 -7.43 33.25
N GLU A 75 -4.14 -7.99 34.40
CA GLU A 75 -5.54 -8.09 34.82
C GLU A 75 -6.22 -6.72 34.86
N LEU A 76 -5.50 -5.69 35.33
CA LEU A 76 -6.00 -4.31 35.36
C LEU A 76 -6.29 -3.77 33.95
N TYR A 77 -5.48 -4.13 32.96
CA TYR A 77 -5.71 -3.71 31.57
C TYR A 77 -6.87 -4.49 30.96
N SER A 78 -6.96 -5.79 31.25
CA SER A 78 -8.10 -6.62 30.88
C SER A 78 -9.41 -6.07 31.44
N ASP A 79 -9.43 -5.58 32.68
CA ASP A 79 -10.59 -4.94 33.30
C ASP A 79 -10.99 -3.63 32.60
N ILE A 80 -10.00 -2.80 32.23
CA ILE A 80 -10.23 -1.57 31.47
C ILE A 80 -10.85 -1.88 30.10
N LEU A 81 -10.29 -2.86 29.38
CA LEU A 81 -10.81 -3.27 28.07
C LEU A 81 -12.22 -3.89 28.20
N SER A 82 -12.44 -4.69 29.25
CA SER A 82 -13.72 -5.34 29.52
C SER A 82 -14.83 -4.33 29.85
N ARG A 83 -14.50 -3.23 30.57
CA ARG A 83 -15.42 -2.11 30.78
C ARG A 83 -15.80 -1.43 29.47
N LEU A 84 -14.85 -1.23 28.56
CA LEU A 84 -15.15 -0.72 27.23
C LEU A 84 -16.10 -1.66 26.47
N CYS A 85 -15.86 -2.97 26.53
CA CYS A 85 -16.70 -3.98 25.90
C CYS A 85 -18.14 -3.99 26.47
N SER A 86 -18.27 -3.93 27.80
CA SER A 86 -19.56 -3.94 28.50
C SER A 86 -20.41 -2.70 28.22
N THR A 87 -19.76 -1.53 28.14
CA THR A 87 -20.43 -0.27 27.78
C THR A 87 -20.87 -0.20 26.31
N HIS A 88 -20.40 -1.13 25.47
CA HIS A 88 -20.75 -1.24 24.06
C HIS A 88 -21.53 -2.54 23.76
N ALA A 89 -22.60 -2.75 24.54
CA ALA A 89 -23.53 -3.87 24.40
C ALA A 89 -22.83 -5.24 24.43
N ALA A 90 -21.90 -5.42 25.38
CA ALA A 90 -21.12 -6.65 25.58
C ALA A 90 -20.40 -7.14 24.30
N GLY A 91 -19.91 -6.20 23.48
CA GLY A 91 -19.16 -6.50 22.26
C GLY A 91 -20.01 -6.65 20.99
N SER A 92 -21.35 -6.57 21.09
CA SER A 92 -22.22 -6.62 19.90
C SER A 92 -22.21 -5.33 19.06
N ARG A 93 -21.65 -4.24 19.60
CA ARG A 93 -21.45 -2.97 18.89
C ARG A 93 -19.99 -2.55 18.99
N GLN A 94 -19.38 -2.16 17.88
CA GLN A 94 -18.00 -1.70 17.89
C GLN A 94 -17.84 -0.34 18.61
N PRO A 95 -16.78 -0.15 19.41
CA PRO A 95 -16.46 1.14 20.00
C PRO A 95 -16.09 2.19 18.93
N GLY A 96 -16.46 3.43 19.19
CA GLY A 96 -15.98 4.56 18.40
C GLY A 96 -14.46 4.72 18.52
N TYR A 97 -13.80 5.31 17.51
CA TYR A 97 -12.34 5.47 17.50
C TYR A 97 -11.81 6.28 18.70
N ASN A 98 -12.49 7.35 19.09
CA ASN A 98 -12.12 8.13 20.28
C ASN A 98 -12.23 7.31 21.57
N ALA A 99 -13.20 6.40 21.66
CA ALA A 99 -13.35 5.52 22.82
C ALA A 99 -12.19 4.52 22.93
N LEU A 100 -11.64 4.07 21.78
CA LEU A 100 -10.43 3.25 21.75
C LEU A 100 -9.20 4.03 22.23
N LEU A 101 -9.05 5.29 21.79
CA LEU A 101 -7.95 6.15 22.23
C LEU A 101 -8.01 6.46 23.74
N GLU A 102 -9.19 6.79 24.27
CA GLU A 102 -9.35 6.99 25.72
C GLU A 102 -9.13 5.70 26.50
N CYS A 103 -9.59 4.55 26.01
CA CYS A 103 -9.29 3.26 26.62
C CYS A 103 -7.78 2.97 26.65
N LEU A 104 -7.05 3.28 25.58
CA LEU A 104 -5.60 3.08 25.53
C LEU A 104 -4.91 4.02 26.51
N LYS A 105 -5.35 5.27 26.59
CA LYS A 105 -4.85 6.24 27.57
C LYS A 105 -5.09 5.75 29.00
N ASP A 106 -6.28 5.25 29.31
CA ASP A 106 -6.60 4.71 30.64
C ASP A 106 -5.65 3.56 31.02
N MET A 107 -5.32 2.65 30.08
CA MET A 107 -4.33 1.59 30.30
C MET A 107 -2.92 2.14 30.55
N LEU A 108 -2.50 3.13 29.75
CA LEU A 108 -1.15 3.71 29.84
C LEU A 108 -0.91 4.45 31.16
N PHE A 109 -1.97 4.99 31.79
CA PHE A 109 -1.89 5.79 33.03
C PHE A 109 -2.26 5.01 34.30
N VAL A 110 -2.38 3.68 34.24
CA VAL A 110 -2.61 2.87 35.44
C VAL A 110 -1.40 3.01 36.39
N PRO A 111 -1.62 3.42 37.64
CA PRO A 111 -0.53 3.65 38.59
C PRO A 111 0.10 2.33 39.04
N GLY A 112 1.42 2.36 39.26
CA GLY A 112 2.17 1.21 39.77
C GLY A 112 2.59 0.19 38.71
N GLU A 113 2.27 0.44 37.44
CA GLU A 113 2.72 -0.41 36.34
C GLU A 113 4.14 -0.08 35.90
N GLY A 114 4.87 -1.11 35.45
CA GLY A 114 6.23 -0.99 34.95
C GLY A 114 6.31 -0.28 33.58
N PRO A 115 7.53 -0.20 32.99
CA PRO A 115 7.74 0.44 31.69
C PRO A 115 6.93 -0.24 30.57
N ILE A 116 6.42 0.56 29.63
CA ILE A 116 5.64 0.11 28.49
C ILE A 116 6.43 0.40 27.23
N TYR A 117 6.70 -0.64 26.44
CA TYR A 117 7.41 -0.56 25.17
C TYR A 117 6.41 -0.76 24.03
N VAL A 118 6.41 0.19 23.09
CA VAL A 118 5.59 0.14 21.88
C VAL A 118 6.53 0.12 20.67
N ILE A 119 6.53 -0.97 19.91
CA ILE A 119 7.38 -1.15 18.73
C ILE A 119 6.53 -1.10 17.47
N LEU A 120 6.70 -0.06 16.64
CA LEU A 120 5.95 0.14 15.42
C LEU A 120 6.87 -0.09 14.23
N ASP A 121 6.65 -1.17 13.49
CA ASP A 121 7.59 -1.59 12.47
C ASP A 121 7.06 -1.43 11.05
N GLY A 122 7.84 -0.78 10.18
CA GLY A 122 7.54 -0.58 8.77
C GLY A 122 6.52 0.51 8.48
N LEU A 123 6.49 1.62 9.22
CA LEU A 123 5.44 2.67 9.11
C LEU A 123 5.20 3.17 7.67
N ASN A 124 6.22 3.16 6.83
CA ASN A 124 6.13 3.50 5.41
C ASN A 124 5.19 2.58 4.61
N GLU A 125 4.83 1.41 5.13
CA GLU A 125 3.87 0.51 4.51
C GLU A 125 2.41 0.96 4.70
N SER A 126 2.14 1.89 5.63
CA SER A 126 0.85 2.58 5.72
C SER A 126 0.64 3.48 4.50
N PRO A 127 -0.51 3.41 3.80
CA PRO A 127 -0.73 4.12 2.55
C PRO A 127 -0.97 5.63 2.74
N ARG A 128 -0.44 6.45 1.83
CA ARG A 128 -0.72 7.90 1.75
C ARG A 128 -2.12 8.26 1.22
N GLY A 129 -3.05 7.30 1.12
CA GLY A 129 -4.28 7.35 0.30
C GLY A 129 -5.07 8.68 0.32
N PRO A 130 -5.95 8.93 -0.67
CA PRO A 130 -6.44 10.27 -1.06
C PRO A 130 -7.35 11.01 -0.06
N GLY A 131 -7.46 10.55 1.19
CA GLY A 131 -8.20 11.25 2.25
C GLY A 131 -7.39 12.39 2.87
N THR A 132 -8.09 13.35 3.46
CA THR A 132 -7.51 14.37 4.35
C THR A 132 -8.17 14.27 5.74
N PRO A 133 -7.49 13.72 6.76
CA PRO A 133 -6.14 13.19 6.69
C PRO A 133 -6.05 11.87 5.91
N SER A 134 -4.89 11.60 5.32
CA SER A 134 -4.63 10.31 4.69
C SER A 134 -4.58 9.19 5.75
N VAL A 135 -4.59 7.92 5.31
CA VAL A 135 -4.48 6.77 6.23
C VAL A 135 -3.18 6.87 7.05
N ARG A 136 -2.06 7.12 6.37
CA ARG A 136 -0.75 7.34 7.01
C ARG A 136 -0.73 8.58 7.91
N GLU A 137 -1.34 9.70 7.50
CA GLU A 137 -1.43 10.88 8.36
C GLU A 137 -2.21 10.60 9.65
N SER A 138 -3.25 9.77 9.58
CA SER A 138 -4.01 9.34 10.76
C SER A 138 -3.14 8.50 11.71
N VAL A 139 -2.30 7.61 11.17
CA VAL A 139 -1.31 6.85 11.95
C VAL A 139 -0.28 7.79 12.60
N LEU A 140 0.27 8.73 11.84
CA LEU A 140 1.23 9.73 12.35
C LEU A 140 0.61 10.61 13.45
N LYS A 141 -0.68 10.93 13.35
CA LYS A 141 -1.43 11.62 14.41
C LYS A 141 -1.51 10.79 15.70
N VAL A 142 -1.70 9.47 15.61
CA VAL A 142 -1.66 8.58 16.80
C VAL A 142 -0.27 8.57 17.42
N VAL A 143 0.78 8.44 16.61
CA VAL A 143 2.16 8.48 17.10
C VAL A 143 2.44 9.79 17.82
N LYS A 144 2.08 10.92 17.21
CA LYS A 144 2.22 12.25 17.81
C LYS A 144 1.42 12.38 19.10
N TRP A 145 0.21 11.83 19.14
CA TRP A 145 -0.62 11.80 20.34
C TRP A 145 0.05 10.99 21.46
N LEU A 146 0.53 9.77 21.19
CA LEU A 146 1.23 8.93 22.16
C LEU A 146 2.46 9.62 22.76
N VAL A 147 3.28 10.27 21.92
CA VAL A 147 4.45 11.04 22.39
C VAL A 147 4.03 12.22 23.27
N ASN A 148 2.99 12.95 22.85
CA ASN A 148 2.49 14.12 23.57
C ASN A 148 1.73 13.80 24.87
N LEU A 149 1.40 12.52 25.14
CA LEU A 149 0.90 12.12 26.46
C LEU A 149 1.92 12.40 27.57
N GLY A 150 3.21 12.51 27.23
CA GLY A 150 4.27 12.87 28.19
C GLY A 150 4.46 11.83 29.30
N HIS A 151 4.08 10.57 29.06
CA HIS A 151 4.17 9.51 30.05
C HIS A 151 5.63 9.08 30.22
N SER A 152 6.18 9.18 31.44
CA SER A 152 7.60 8.91 31.72
C SER A 152 8.01 7.45 31.50
N HIS A 153 7.05 6.53 31.59
CA HIS A 153 7.29 5.08 31.45
C HIS A 153 6.92 4.53 30.06
N LEU A 154 6.52 5.39 29.11
CA LEU A 154 6.20 4.97 27.75
C LEU A 154 7.44 5.13 26.85
N HIS A 155 7.88 4.03 26.26
CA HIS A 155 8.97 3.95 25.32
C HIS A 155 8.44 3.53 23.96
N ILE A 156 8.77 4.29 22.91
CA ILE A 156 8.27 4.03 21.55
C ILE A 156 9.48 3.91 20.63
N CYS A 157 9.53 2.80 19.89
CA CYS A 157 10.47 2.58 18.81
C CYS A 157 9.70 2.49 17.50
N ILE A 158 10.09 3.26 16.49
CA ILE A 158 9.43 3.22 15.19
C ILE A 158 10.46 2.91 14.12
N SER A 159 10.17 1.93 13.27
CA SER A 159 10.93 1.69 12.06
C SER A 159 10.20 2.15 10.80
N SER A 160 10.95 2.74 9.87
CA SER A 160 10.41 3.22 8.60
C SER A 160 11.49 3.35 7.54
N ARG A 161 11.08 3.68 6.31
CA ARG A 161 11.98 4.22 5.29
C ARG A 161 12.01 5.75 5.41
N MET A 162 13.12 6.35 4.99
CA MET A 162 13.29 7.80 4.95
C MET A 162 12.44 8.43 3.82
N GLU A 163 11.13 8.51 4.07
CA GLU A 163 10.17 9.21 3.22
C GLU A 163 9.87 10.61 3.79
N ALA A 164 9.83 11.63 2.93
CA ALA A 164 9.78 13.04 3.34
C ALA A 164 8.61 13.38 4.29
N ASP A 165 7.42 12.84 4.03
CA ASP A 165 6.23 13.04 4.88
C ASP A 165 6.39 12.45 6.28
N ILE A 166 7.02 11.27 6.37
CA ILE A 166 7.29 10.59 7.65
C ILE A 166 8.37 11.34 8.42
N GLN A 167 9.44 11.77 7.74
CA GLN A 167 10.51 12.55 8.34
C GLN A 167 9.98 13.88 8.92
N VAL A 168 9.23 14.64 8.13
CA VAL A 168 8.61 15.91 8.59
C VAL A 168 7.74 15.69 9.83
N ALA A 169 7.00 14.58 9.89
CA ALA A 169 6.11 14.30 11.01
C ALA A 169 6.85 13.79 12.27
N LEU A 170 7.87 12.96 12.12
CA LEU A 170 8.51 12.26 13.23
C LEU A 170 9.79 12.95 13.74
N SER A 171 10.57 13.64 12.90
CA SER A 171 11.81 14.31 13.33
C SER A 171 11.63 15.28 14.50
N PRO A 172 10.56 16.09 14.60
CA PRO A 172 10.34 16.96 15.75
C PRO A 172 9.99 16.22 17.05
N LEU A 173 9.54 14.96 16.94
CA LEU A 173 9.13 14.11 18.06
C LEU A 173 10.27 13.23 18.56
N ALA A 174 11.32 13.05 17.75
CA ALA A 174 12.35 12.08 18.02
C ALA A 174 13.36 12.55 19.05
N SER A 175 13.60 11.73 20.07
CA SER A 175 14.71 11.94 21.01
C SER A 175 16.02 11.36 20.47
N GLN A 176 15.93 10.33 19.63
CA GLN A 176 17.02 9.66 18.94
C GLN A 176 16.54 9.22 17.55
N THR A 177 17.45 9.28 16.58
CA THR A 177 17.25 8.77 15.23
C THR A 177 18.47 7.96 14.85
N VAL A 178 18.26 6.76 14.32
CA VAL A 178 19.28 5.81 13.87
C VAL A 178 19.04 5.54 12.40
N CYS A 179 20.02 5.88 11.55
CA CYS A 179 19.96 5.60 10.12
C CYS A 179 20.85 4.40 9.82
N LEU A 180 20.27 3.20 9.62
CA LEU A 180 21.05 1.97 9.49
C LEU A 180 22.04 1.99 8.32
N HIS A 181 21.76 2.76 7.25
CA HIS A 181 22.67 2.88 6.12
C HIS A 181 23.95 3.67 6.45
N GLU A 182 23.89 4.56 7.45
CA GLU A 182 25.00 5.40 7.89
C GLU A 182 25.71 4.85 9.13
N GLU A 183 25.21 3.76 9.71
CA GLU A 183 25.82 3.11 10.88
C GLU A 183 27.11 2.40 10.48
N ILE A 184 28.20 2.69 11.19
CA ILE A 184 29.55 2.17 10.92
C ILE A 184 29.55 0.63 10.90
N GLY A 185 28.78 -0.01 11.78
CA GLY A 185 28.70 -1.46 11.89
C GLY A 185 27.87 -2.16 10.81
N HIS A 186 27.09 -1.43 10.01
CA HIS A 186 26.21 -2.05 9.02
C HIS A 186 26.98 -2.79 7.92
N ILE A 187 28.09 -2.22 7.45
CA ILE A 187 28.98 -2.87 6.48
C ILE A 187 29.67 -4.08 7.13
N ASP A 188 30.09 -3.96 8.38
CA ASP A 188 30.72 -5.05 9.14
C ASP A 188 29.74 -6.23 9.35
N ASP A 189 28.46 -5.96 9.60
CA ASP A 189 27.42 -6.99 9.76
C ASP A 189 27.15 -7.73 8.44
N ILE A 190 27.15 -7.03 7.31
CA ILE A 190 27.05 -7.66 5.97
C ILE A 190 28.25 -8.57 5.73
N ASN A 191 29.46 -8.07 6.01
CA ASN A 191 30.69 -8.83 5.85
C ASN A 191 30.72 -10.06 6.77
N TYR A 192 30.26 -9.91 8.01
CA TYR A 192 30.11 -11.01 8.95
C TYR A 192 29.11 -12.05 8.45
N TYR A 193 27.95 -11.62 7.93
CA TYR A 193 26.97 -12.54 7.35
C TYR A 193 27.54 -13.31 6.15
N ILE A 194 28.27 -12.64 5.26
CA ILE A 194 28.93 -13.26 4.11
C ILE A 194 29.95 -14.31 4.59
N ASP A 195 30.84 -13.94 5.51
CA ASP A 195 31.85 -14.84 6.06
C ASP A 195 31.20 -16.04 6.76
N PHE A 196 30.19 -15.78 7.60
CA PHE A 196 29.45 -16.81 8.32
C PHE A 196 28.80 -17.81 7.36
N PHE A 197 28.11 -17.32 6.32
CA PHE A 197 27.46 -18.18 5.33
C PHE A 197 28.49 -19.06 4.62
N ILE A 198 29.56 -18.47 4.09
CA ILE A 198 30.58 -19.18 3.33
C ILE A 198 31.26 -20.27 4.17
N ASN A 199 31.49 -20.01 5.45
CA ASN A 199 32.16 -20.95 6.36
C ASN A 199 31.23 -21.99 7.00
N SER A 200 29.92 -21.72 7.07
CA SER A 200 28.96 -22.55 7.81
C SER A 200 28.00 -23.34 6.93
N ASP A 201 27.68 -22.86 5.73
CA ASP A 201 26.75 -23.55 4.82
C ASP A 201 27.33 -24.89 4.35
N VAL A 202 26.48 -25.91 4.27
CA VAL A 202 26.89 -27.28 3.95
C VAL A 202 27.53 -27.40 2.56
N ASN A 203 27.16 -26.52 1.62
CA ASN A 203 27.62 -26.58 0.24
C ASN A 203 28.87 -25.74 0.01
N THR A 204 29.07 -24.66 0.77
CA THR A 204 30.21 -23.76 0.63
C THR A 204 31.36 -24.05 1.60
N ARG A 205 31.06 -24.60 2.80
CA ARG A 205 32.06 -24.98 3.80
C ARG A 205 33.18 -25.87 3.25
N PRO A 206 32.92 -26.84 2.33
CA PRO A 206 33.96 -27.69 1.74
C PRO A 206 34.88 -27.01 0.72
N TRP A 207 34.61 -25.76 0.33
CA TRP A 207 35.43 -25.04 -0.66
C TRP A 207 36.85 -24.79 -0.16
N MET A 208 37.79 -24.60 -1.09
CA MET A 208 39.16 -24.23 -0.73
C MET A 208 39.19 -22.82 -0.13
N GLU A 209 40.12 -22.57 0.79
CA GLU A 209 40.24 -21.27 1.47
C GLU A 209 40.51 -20.11 0.50
N GLU A 210 41.13 -20.41 -0.64
CA GLU A 210 41.35 -19.45 -1.73
C GLU A 210 40.02 -19.03 -2.38
N ASP A 211 39.16 -19.99 -2.71
CA ASP A 211 37.83 -19.74 -3.28
C ASP A 211 36.94 -18.97 -2.29
N LYS A 212 36.96 -19.35 -1.02
CA LYS A 212 36.20 -18.67 0.04
C LYS A 212 36.61 -17.21 0.16
N LYS A 213 37.92 -16.93 0.24
CA LYS A 213 38.43 -15.55 0.33
C LYS A 213 38.05 -14.72 -0.89
N MET A 214 38.16 -15.29 -2.08
CA MET A 214 37.78 -14.61 -3.32
C MET A 214 36.29 -14.23 -3.29
N VAL A 215 35.42 -15.18 -2.92
CA VAL A 215 33.97 -14.96 -2.82
C VAL A 215 33.66 -13.90 -1.76
N ILE A 216 34.22 -14.02 -0.56
CA ILE A 216 33.99 -13.06 0.53
C ILE A 216 34.36 -11.65 0.10
N ASN A 217 35.56 -11.45 -0.47
CA ASN A 217 36.03 -10.14 -0.90
C ASN A 217 35.10 -9.55 -1.98
N LYS A 218 34.79 -10.31 -3.02
CA LYS A 218 34.00 -9.81 -4.15
C LYS A 218 32.56 -9.47 -3.75
N ILE A 219 31.90 -10.31 -2.96
CA ILE A 219 30.54 -10.04 -2.48
C ILE A 219 30.53 -8.85 -1.52
N SER A 220 31.53 -8.74 -0.65
CA SER A 220 31.63 -7.63 0.31
C SER A 220 31.80 -6.28 -0.38
N GLU A 221 32.59 -6.24 -1.46
CA GLU A 221 32.78 -5.04 -2.29
C GLU A 221 31.51 -4.66 -3.08
N GLU A 222 30.82 -5.66 -3.66
CA GLU A 222 29.65 -5.44 -4.53
C GLU A 222 28.32 -5.26 -3.77
N ALA A 223 28.25 -5.64 -2.49
CA ALA A 223 27.00 -5.61 -1.74
C ALA A 223 26.43 -4.19 -1.53
N ASP A 224 27.27 -3.14 -1.55
CA ASP A 224 26.88 -1.72 -1.42
C ASP A 224 25.80 -1.45 -0.33
N GLY A 225 25.94 -2.09 0.83
CA GLY A 225 24.98 -1.96 1.93
C GLY A 225 23.64 -2.70 1.74
N MET A 226 23.55 -3.65 0.80
CA MET A 226 22.33 -4.41 0.52
C MET A 226 22.45 -5.87 0.95
N PHE A 227 21.97 -6.20 2.16
CA PHE A 227 21.84 -7.59 2.63
C PHE A 227 21.10 -8.52 1.65
N LEU A 228 20.08 -8.00 0.95
CA LEU A 228 19.34 -8.78 -0.05
C LEU A 228 20.22 -9.17 -1.23
N TRP A 229 21.09 -8.27 -1.68
CA TRP A 229 22.01 -8.57 -2.77
C TRP A 229 22.99 -9.65 -2.32
N ALA A 230 23.61 -9.49 -1.14
CA ALA A 230 24.55 -10.46 -0.58
C ALA A 230 23.91 -11.84 -0.37
N SER A 231 22.73 -11.91 0.22
CA SER A 231 22.02 -13.18 0.44
C SER A 231 21.59 -13.87 -0.86
N CYS A 232 21.09 -13.13 -1.85
CA CYS A 232 20.79 -13.69 -3.17
C CYS A 232 22.06 -14.23 -3.86
N ARG A 233 23.18 -13.53 -3.69
CA ARG A 233 24.49 -13.92 -4.24
C ARG A 233 24.98 -15.22 -3.63
N LEU A 234 24.90 -15.32 -2.30
CA LEU A 234 25.31 -16.48 -1.52
C LEU A 234 24.43 -17.70 -1.78
N ASP A 235 23.11 -17.54 -1.90
CA ASP A 235 22.18 -18.64 -2.23
C ASP A 235 22.47 -19.25 -3.61
N GLN A 236 22.82 -18.44 -4.61
CA GLN A 236 23.23 -18.97 -5.91
C GLN A 236 24.58 -19.68 -5.85
N LEU A 237 25.55 -19.08 -5.17
CA LEU A 237 26.89 -19.65 -4.99
C LEU A 237 26.86 -20.96 -4.21
N GLY A 238 25.99 -21.10 -3.22
CA GLY A 238 25.77 -22.35 -2.48
C GLY A 238 25.28 -23.51 -3.36
N ARG A 239 24.85 -23.26 -4.60
CA ARG A 239 24.46 -24.30 -5.56
C ARG A 239 25.59 -24.67 -6.54
N CYS A 240 26.73 -24.01 -6.48
CA CYS A 240 27.84 -24.18 -7.41
C CYS A 240 28.85 -25.22 -6.91
N LEU A 241 29.42 -25.99 -7.84
CA LEU A 241 30.64 -26.77 -7.59
C LEU A 241 31.86 -25.83 -7.64
N PRO A 242 32.98 -26.18 -6.96
CA PRO A 242 34.17 -25.32 -6.89
C PRO A 242 34.68 -24.81 -8.25
N GLY A 243 34.75 -25.67 -9.27
CA GLY A 243 35.19 -25.29 -10.61
C GLY A 243 34.25 -24.34 -11.38
N GLY A 244 33.11 -23.96 -10.78
CA GLY A 244 32.17 -22.98 -11.31
C GLY A 244 32.17 -21.65 -10.55
N ILE A 245 32.89 -21.53 -9.43
CA ILE A 245 32.81 -20.35 -8.53
C ILE A 245 33.21 -19.08 -9.25
N GLU A 246 34.41 -19.02 -9.85
CA GLU A 246 34.88 -17.84 -10.61
C GLU A 246 33.89 -17.45 -11.70
N ARG A 247 33.42 -18.43 -12.48
CA ARG A 247 32.45 -18.18 -13.55
C ARG A 247 31.14 -17.63 -13.00
N THR A 248 30.60 -18.19 -11.91
CA THR A 248 29.38 -17.70 -11.28
C THR A 248 29.59 -16.31 -10.67
N LEU A 249 30.78 -16.02 -10.15
CA LEU A 249 31.15 -14.69 -9.68
C LEU A 249 31.22 -13.68 -10.84
N ASP A 250 31.63 -14.07 -12.04
CA ASP A 250 31.73 -13.16 -13.19
C ASP A 250 30.42 -13.04 -13.99
N GLU A 251 29.61 -14.10 -14.02
CA GLU A 251 28.35 -14.12 -14.77
C GLU A 251 27.22 -13.37 -14.06
N PHE A 252 27.30 -13.21 -12.75
CA PHE A 252 26.22 -12.61 -11.98
C PHE A 252 26.22 -11.08 -12.11
N PRO A 253 25.04 -10.46 -12.12
CA PRO A 253 24.90 -9.01 -12.16
C PRO A 253 25.58 -8.28 -10.99
N GLU A 254 26.40 -7.26 -11.27
CA GLU A 254 27.00 -6.39 -10.25
C GLU A 254 25.94 -5.76 -9.32
N THR A 255 24.72 -5.53 -9.81
CA THR A 255 23.62 -5.00 -9.01
C THR A 255 22.28 -5.68 -9.33
N MET A 256 21.29 -5.52 -8.43
CA MET A 256 19.93 -6.02 -8.67
C MET A 256 19.29 -5.38 -9.91
N GLU A 257 19.65 -4.14 -10.23
CA GLU A 257 19.22 -3.45 -11.45
C GLU A 257 19.66 -4.24 -12.68
N VAL A 258 20.91 -4.69 -12.74
CA VAL A 258 21.42 -5.49 -13.86
C VAL A 258 20.71 -6.85 -13.95
N VAL A 259 20.31 -7.46 -12.82
CA VAL A 259 19.43 -8.65 -12.82
C VAL A 259 18.10 -8.32 -13.49
N TYR A 260 17.46 -7.22 -13.07
CA TYR A 260 16.18 -6.81 -13.61
C TYR A 260 16.27 -6.44 -15.09
N GLU A 261 17.32 -5.75 -15.53
CA GLU A 261 17.53 -5.44 -16.94
C GLU A 261 17.57 -6.70 -17.80
N ARG A 262 18.35 -7.70 -17.40
CA ARG A 262 18.43 -8.98 -18.11
C ARG A 262 17.06 -9.65 -18.20
N VAL A 263 16.37 -9.75 -17.06
CA VAL A 263 15.03 -10.37 -17.02
C VAL A 263 14.02 -9.61 -17.88
N LEU A 264 14.08 -8.28 -17.91
CA LEU A 264 13.21 -7.45 -18.74
C LEU A 264 13.52 -7.61 -20.23
N LEU A 265 14.81 -7.68 -20.60
CA LEU A 265 15.26 -7.88 -21.98
C LEU A 265 14.93 -9.28 -22.52
N ASP A 266 14.83 -10.28 -21.64
CA ASP A 266 14.43 -11.66 -21.97
C ASP A 266 12.93 -11.82 -22.21
N ILE A 267 12.11 -10.81 -21.89
CA ILE A 267 10.68 -10.81 -22.22
C ILE A 267 10.54 -10.78 -23.76
N ASP A 268 9.83 -11.78 -24.30
CA ASP A 268 9.52 -11.85 -25.74
C ASP A 268 8.85 -10.55 -26.19
N GLU A 269 9.33 -9.96 -27.29
CA GLU A 269 8.78 -8.71 -27.85
C GLU A 269 7.27 -8.83 -28.12
N LYS A 270 6.77 -10.02 -28.46
CA LYS A 270 5.33 -10.27 -28.65
C LYS A 270 4.51 -10.21 -27.36
N LYS A 271 5.16 -10.38 -26.21
CA LYS A 271 4.55 -10.36 -24.87
C LYS A 271 4.86 -9.07 -24.11
N TRP A 272 5.72 -8.21 -24.66
CA TRP A 272 6.17 -6.99 -24.01
C TRP A 272 5.00 -6.10 -23.56
N GLU A 273 4.05 -5.82 -24.45
CA GLU A 273 2.89 -4.96 -24.14
C GLU A 273 2.08 -5.51 -22.97
N ALA A 274 1.83 -6.82 -22.99
CA ALA A 274 1.10 -7.49 -21.92
C ALA A 274 1.88 -7.46 -20.59
N ALA A 275 3.19 -7.73 -20.61
CA ALA A 275 4.03 -7.67 -19.41
C ALA A 275 4.07 -6.24 -18.84
N HIS A 276 4.27 -5.24 -19.69
CA HIS A 276 4.29 -3.83 -19.30
C HIS A 276 2.96 -3.41 -18.68
N LEU A 277 1.83 -3.83 -19.26
CA LEU A 277 0.51 -3.59 -18.72
C LEU A 277 0.34 -4.20 -17.32
N LEU A 278 0.68 -5.49 -17.16
CA LEU A 278 0.61 -6.16 -15.86
C LEU A 278 1.46 -5.45 -14.81
N PHE A 279 2.66 -5.02 -15.17
CA PHE A 279 3.53 -4.27 -14.25
C PHE A 279 2.89 -2.94 -13.82
N GLN A 280 2.26 -2.20 -14.73
CA GLN A 280 1.55 -0.97 -14.39
C GLN A 280 0.41 -1.25 -13.40
N PHE A 281 -0.43 -2.25 -13.67
CA PHE A 281 -1.53 -2.64 -12.78
C PHE A 281 -1.05 -3.04 -11.39
N ILE A 282 -0.07 -3.95 -11.30
CA ILE A 282 0.48 -4.41 -10.03
C ILE A 282 1.15 -3.25 -9.28
N ALA A 283 1.82 -2.33 -9.98
CA ALA A 283 2.55 -1.24 -9.35
C ALA A 283 1.64 -0.22 -8.65
N VAL A 284 0.48 0.10 -9.22
CA VAL A 284 -0.37 1.18 -8.69
C VAL A 284 -1.64 0.70 -8.00
N ALA A 285 -1.90 -0.61 -7.98
CA ALA A 285 -3.06 -1.17 -7.28
C ALA A 285 -3.01 -0.84 -5.77
N PRO A 286 -4.11 -0.33 -5.17
CA PRO A 286 -4.17 -0.03 -3.73
C PRO A 286 -4.08 -1.27 -2.85
N ARG A 287 -4.50 -2.43 -3.38
CA ARG A 287 -4.35 -3.75 -2.80
C ARG A 287 -3.82 -4.73 -3.85
N PRO A 288 -3.24 -5.88 -3.47
CA PRO A 288 -2.97 -6.96 -4.41
C PRO A 288 -4.23 -7.32 -5.22
N LEU A 289 -4.06 -7.47 -6.54
CA LEU A 289 -5.13 -7.85 -7.46
C LEU A 289 -5.33 -9.37 -7.41
N HIS A 290 -6.58 -9.81 -7.42
CA HIS A 290 -6.88 -11.22 -7.59
C HIS A 290 -6.45 -11.68 -8.99
N VAL A 291 -6.09 -12.96 -9.12
CA VAL A 291 -5.74 -13.57 -10.41
C VAL A 291 -6.84 -13.32 -11.45
N SER A 292 -8.11 -13.44 -11.05
CA SER A 292 -9.26 -13.20 -11.94
C SER A 292 -9.41 -11.74 -12.36
N GLU A 293 -9.12 -10.80 -11.47
CA GLU A 293 -9.15 -9.36 -11.79
C GLU A 293 -8.03 -8.98 -12.76
N LEU A 294 -6.80 -9.43 -12.50
CA LEU A 294 -5.65 -9.09 -13.33
C LEU A 294 -5.69 -9.77 -14.70
N ALA A 295 -6.20 -11.01 -14.78
CA ALA A 295 -6.31 -11.70 -16.06
C ALA A 295 -7.38 -11.08 -16.98
N GLU A 296 -8.30 -10.29 -16.44
CA GLU A 296 -9.35 -9.62 -17.23
C GLU A 296 -8.75 -8.62 -18.23
N PHE A 297 -7.58 -8.03 -17.92
CA PHE A 297 -6.91 -7.06 -18.79
C PHE A 297 -6.46 -7.65 -20.14
N PHE A 298 -6.21 -8.95 -20.22
CA PHE A 298 -5.93 -9.61 -21.50
C PHE A 298 -7.11 -9.55 -22.47
N ALA A 299 -8.33 -9.34 -21.95
CA ALA A 299 -9.53 -9.17 -22.75
C ALA A 299 -9.73 -7.73 -23.26
N PHE A 300 -8.83 -6.80 -22.97
CA PHE A 300 -8.92 -5.42 -23.41
C PHE A 300 -7.79 -5.07 -24.38
N ASP A 301 -8.14 -4.37 -25.46
CA ASP A 301 -7.20 -3.82 -26.43
C ASP A 301 -6.81 -2.41 -25.99
N PHE A 302 -5.63 -2.26 -25.39
CA PHE A 302 -5.08 -0.98 -24.94
C PHE A 302 -4.35 -0.29 -26.10
N LYS A 303 -4.93 0.79 -26.62
CA LYS A 303 -4.30 1.61 -27.66
C LYS A 303 -3.95 2.99 -27.11
N PRO A 304 -2.78 3.56 -27.48
CA PRO A 304 -2.40 4.89 -27.04
C PRO A 304 -3.46 5.94 -27.39
N GLY A 305 -3.86 6.74 -26.39
CA GLY A 305 -4.79 7.85 -26.55
C GLY A 305 -6.27 7.45 -26.76
N GLN A 306 -6.63 6.18 -26.55
CA GLN A 306 -8.01 5.69 -26.67
C GLN A 306 -8.42 4.90 -25.44
N LEU A 307 -9.72 4.89 -25.13
CA LEU A 307 -10.26 4.02 -24.10
C LEU A 307 -10.10 2.54 -24.53
N PRO A 308 -9.65 1.64 -23.63
CA PRO A 308 -9.48 0.24 -23.95
C PRO A 308 -10.77 -0.42 -24.45
N VAL A 309 -10.67 -1.25 -25.48
CA VAL A 309 -11.83 -1.92 -26.09
C VAL A 309 -11.91 -3.37 -25.61
N PHE A 310 -13.02 -3.74 -24.99
CA PHE A 310 -13.28 -5.10 -24.54
C PHE A 310 -13.50 -6.06 -25.71
N LYS A 311 -12.86 -7.22 -25.65
CA LYS A 311 -12.91 -8.30 -26.63
C LYS A 311 -13.08 -9.63 -25.90
N ALA A 312 -14.34 -10.06 -25.75
CA ALA A 312 -14.69 -11.28 -25.02
C ALA A 312 -13.90 -12.52 -25.47
N GLY A 313 -13.61 -12.64 -26.76
CA GLY A 313 -12.85 -13.77 -27.33
C GLY A 313 -11.36 -13.80 -26.95
N TRP A 314 -10.83 -12.75 -26.32
CA TRP A 314 -9.44 -12.67 -25.88
C TRP A 314 -9.25 -13.11 -24.43
N ARG A 315 -10.35 -13.36 -23.68
CA ARG A 315 -10.26 -13.86 -22.30
C ARG A 315 -9.49 -15.18 -22.26
N PRO A 316 -8.40 -15.27 -21.46
CA PRO A 316 -7.65 -16.51 -21.34
C PRO A 316 -8.49 -17.60 -20.65
N LYS A 317 -8.31 -18.85 -21.07
CA LYS A 317 -8.94 -20.00 -20.41
C LYS A 317 -8.27 -20.34 -19.07
N ASP A 318 -6.94 -20.23 -19.06
CA ASP A 318 -6.11 -20.43 -17.87
C ASP A 318 -5.52 -19.07 -17.46
N LEU A 319 -6.09 -18.51 -16.41
CA LEU A 319 -5.79 -17.15 -15.94
C LEU A 319 -4.37 -17.06 -15.36
N GLU A 320 -3.95 -18.09 -14.64
CA GLU A 320 -2.66 -18.13 -13.96
C GLU A 320 -1.53 -18.32 -14.96
N CYS A 321 -1.72 -19.27 -15.89
CA CYS A 321 -0.77 -19.51 -16.96
C CYS A 321 -0.63 -18.26 -17.83
N ALA A 322 -1.73 -17.56 -18.15
CA ALA A 322 -1.67 -16.31 -18.90
C ALA A 322 -0.79 -15.27 -18.18
N ILE A 323 -1.03 -15.04 -16.88
CA ILE A 323 -0.24 -14.08 -16.08
C ILE A 323 1.23 -14.52 -15.98
N LEU A 324 1.52 -15.73 -15.54
CA LEU A 324 2.88 -16.21 -15.31
C LEU A 324 3.68 -16.37 -16.61
N SER A 325 3.01 -16.64 -17.74
CA SER A 325 3.67 -16.74 -19.05
C SER A 325 4.21 -15.42 -19.59
N THR A 326 3.84 -14.27 -18.99
CA THR A 326 4.38 -12.95 -19.36
C THR A 326 5.75 -12.71 -18.72
N CYS A 327 5.86 -12.87 -17.39
CA CYS A 327 7.12 -12.69 -16.66
C CYS A 327 7.08 -13.34 -15.25
N SER A 328 7.24 -14.66 -15.18
CA SER A 328 7.24 -15.41 -13.91
C SER A 328 8.41 -15.09 -12.98
N SER A 329 9.51 -14.52 -13.50
CA SER A 329 10.67 -14.13 -12.69
C SER A 329 10.44 -12.86 -11.85
N LEU A 330 9.58 -11.96 -12.34
CA LEU A 330 9.28 -10.68 -11.66
C LEU A 330 7.90 -10.66 -11.00
N ILE A 331 7.03 -11.62 -11.33
CA ILE A 331 5.66 -11.71 -10.81
C ILE A 331 5.49 -13.05 -10.09
N SER A 332 4.83 -13.00 -8.94
CA SER A 332 4.46 -14.18 -8.16
C SER A 332 2.96 -14.19 -7.88
N ILE A 333 2.39 -15.40 -7.82
CA ILE A 333 1.04 -15.62 -7.34
C ILE A 333 1.13 -16.29 -5.97
N ILE A 334 0.46 -15.71 -4.98
CA ILE A 334 0.45 -16.19 -3.60
C ILE A 334 -0.98 -16.42 -3.11
N ASP A 335 -1.12 -17.27 -2.11
CA ASP A 335 -2.35 -17.40 -1.34
C ASP A 335 -2.37 -16.35 -0.22
N ALA A 336 -3.39 -15.49 -0.23
CA ALA A 336 -3.66 -14.52 0.81
C ALA A 336 -5.09 -14.75 1.30
N ASN A 337 -5.22 -15.29 2.52
CA ASN A 337 -6.50 -15.56 3.18
C ASN A 337 -7.47 -16.41 2.32
N GLY A 338 -6.97 -17.44 1.64
CA GLY A 338 -7.78 -18.33 0.79
C GLY A 338 -8.10 -17.74 -0.58
N SER A 339 -7.55 -16.57 -0.92
CA SER A 339 -7.67 -15.94 -2.22
C SER A 339 -6.32 -15.84 -2.91
N ARG A 340 -6.28 -16.19 -4.19
CA ARG A 340 -5.03 -16.09 -4.96
C ARG A 340 -4.85 -14.69 -5.54
N VAL A 341 -3.74 -14.06 -5.19
CA VAL A 341 -3.42 -12.68 -5.56
C VAL A 341 -2.06 -12.58 -6.24
N VAL A 342 -1.92 -11.58 -7.10
CA VAL A 342 -0.72 -11.35 -7.90
C VAL A 342 0.06 -10.18 -7.32
N GLN A 343 1.38 -10.34 -7.23
CA GLN A 343 2.30 -9.32 -6.73
C GLN A 343 3.65 -9.41 -7.46
N PHE A 344 4.47 -8.36 -7.34
CA PHE A 344 5.88 -8.49 -7.70
C PHE A 344 6.57 -9.53 -6.81
N SER A 345 7.52 -10.26 -7.37
CA SER A 345 8.36 -11.20 -6.64
C SER A 345 9.15 -10.50 -5.53
N HIS A 346 9.54 -9.24 -5.75
CA HIS A 346 10.15 -8.39 -4.74
C HIS A 346 9.74 -6.92 -4.88
N PHE A 347 9.71 -6.18 -3.76
CA PHE A 347 9.30 -4.76 -3.77
C PHE A 347 10.23 -3.87 -4.61
N SER A 348 11.53 -4.16 -4.64
CA SER A 348 12.50 -3.40 -5.46
C SER A 348 12.25 -3.52 -6.96
N VAL A 349 11.52 -4.54 -7.44
CA VAL A 349 11.11 -4.63 -8.86
C VAL A 349 10.27 -3.40 -9.24
N LYS A 350 9.28 -3.07 -8.41
CA LYS A 350 8.47 -1.85 -8.60
C LYS A 350 9.35 -0.60 -8.59
N GLN A 351 10.26 -0.51 -7.61
CA GLN A 351 11.15 0.65 -7.49
C GLN A 351 11.98 0.83 -8.76
N TYR A 352 12.50 -0.28 -9.31
CA TYR A 352 13.29 -0.28 -10.52
C TYR A 352 12.48 0.16 -11.76
N LEU A 353 11.28 -0.40 -11.94
CA LEU A 353 10.38 -0.08 -13.05
C LEU A 353 9.94 1.40 -13.08
N THR A 354 9.92 2.06 -11.93
CA THR A 354 9.60 3.49 -11.79
C THR A 354 10.84 4.37 -11.57
N SER A 355 12.05 3.82 -11.73
CA SER A 355 13.28 4.53 -11.40
C SER A 355 13.74 5.46 -12.52
N TYR A 356 14.42 6.54 -12.14
CA TYR A 356 15.10 7.42 -13.08
C TYR A 356 16.19 6.69 -13.88
N ASN A 357 16.87 5.72 -13.26
CA ASN A 357 17.91 4.92 -13.91
C ASN A 357 17.35 4.15 -15.11
N LEU A 358 16.24 3.43 -14.92
CA LEU A 358 15.58 2.72 -16.02
C LEU A 358 15.00 3.69 -17.07
N ALA A 359 14.48 4.85 -16.64
CA ALA A 359 14.00 5.88 -17.55
C ALA A 359 15.09 6.41 -18.49
N LYS A 360 16.34 6.48 -18.00
CA LYS A 360 17.51 6.94 -18.75
C LYS A 360 18.29 5.81 -19.43
N ALA A 361 17.95 4.55 -19.13
CA ALA A 361 18.57 3.42 -19.79
C ALA A 361 18.38 3.53 -21.31
N GLY A 362 19.44 3.25 -22.07
CA GLY A 362 19.35 3.21 -23.53
C GLY A 362 18.63 1.95 -24.01
N GLY A 363 18.13 1.96 -25.25
CA GLY A 363 17.70 0.75 -25.95
C GLY A 363 16.32 0.22 -25.56
N ARG A 364 16.16 -1.11 -25.61
CA ARG A 364 14.85 -1.79 -25.40
C ARG A 364 14.41 -1.80 -23.95
N VAL A 365 15.35 -1.80 -23.00
CA VAL A 365 15.04 -1.98 -21.57
C VAL A 365 14.28 -0.78 -20.99
N SER A 366 14.58 0.45 -21.42
CA SER A 366 13.86 1.64 -20.94
C SER A 366 12.39 1.70 -21.37
N ARG A 367 11.96 0.88 -22.35
CA ARG A 367 10.53 0.74 -22.66
C ARG A 367 9.74 0.16 -21.50
N HIS A 368 10.39 -0.57 -20.59
CA HIS A 368 9.71 -1.11 -19.41
C HIS A 368 9.49 -0.06 -18.32
N HIS A 369 10.15 1.10 -18.41
CA HIS A 369 9.90 2.20 -17.48
C HIS A 369 8.51 2.79 -17.67
N PHE A 370 7.84 3.10 -16.58
CA PHE A 370 6.62 3.91 -16.57
C PHE A 370 6.63 4.85 -15.36
N SER A 371 6.08 6.05 -15.53
CA SER A 371 5.80 6.89 -14.38
C SER A 371 4.59 6.35 -13.61
N VAL A 372 4.50 6.70 -12.33
CA VAL A 372 3.32 6.37 -11.52
C VAL A 372 2.06 6.97 -12.15
N GLU A 373 2.12 8.19 -12.70
CA GLU A 373 0.96 8.83 -13.33
C GLU A 373 0.51 8.12 -14.61
N ASP A 374 1.45 7.62 -15.42
CA ASP A 374 1.11 6.84 -16.62
C ASP A 374 0.44 5.53 -16.25
N ALA A 375 0.99 4.81 -15.26
CA ALA A 375 0.36 3.59 -14.76
C ALA A 375 -1.03 3.87 -14.16
N GLN A 376 -1.19 4.92 -13.34
CA GLN A 376 -2.50 5.34 -12.81
C GLN A 376 -3.49 5.65 -13.94
N THR A 377 -3.05 6.31 -15.01
CA THR A 377 -3.87 6.60 -16.19
C THR A 377 -4.33 5.30 -16.86
N THR A 378 -3.41 4.38 -17.15
CA THR A 378 -3.74 3.09 -17.79
C THR A 378 -4.73 2.28 -16.94
N VAL A 379 -4.52 2.22 -15.62
CA VAL A 379 -5.41 1.49 -14.72
C VAL A 379 -6.79 2.15 -14.66
N ALA A 380 -6.87 3.48 -14.57
CA ALA A 380 -8.13 4.20 -14.58
C ALA A 380 -8.90 3.98 -15.90
N GLN A 381 -8.21 3.98 -17.03
CA GLN A 381 -8.79 3.64 -18.34
C GLN A 381 -9.34 2.21 -18.38
N GLY A 382 -8.61 1.23 -17.85
CA GLY A 382 -9.11 -0.15 -17.72
C GLY A 382 -10.36 -0.25 -16.83
N CYS A 383 -10.39 0.51 -15.73
CA CYS A 383 -11.55 0.58 -14.84
C CYS A 383 -12.77 1.18 -15.57
N LEU A 384 -12.60 2.30 -16.25
CA LEU A 384 -13.66 2.95 -17.04
C LEU A 384 -14.18 2.05 -18.17
N ALA A 385 -13.27 1.43 -18.92
CA ALA A 385 -13.62 0.50 -19.99
C ALA A 385 -14.45 -0.69 -19.48
N THR A 386 -14.15 -1.17 -18.27
CA THR A 386 -14.91 -2.23 -17.60
C THR A 386 -16.31 -1.74 -17.20
N LEU A 387 -16.42 -0.58 -16.56
CA LEU A 387 -17.71 -0.02 -16.13
C LEU A 387 -18.61 0.31 -17.33
N PHE A 388 -18.04 0.68 -18.47
CA PHE A 388 -18.78 0.93 -19.71
C PHE A 388 -19.22 -0.33 -20.44
N GLN A 389 -18.88 -1.53 -19.97
CA GLN A 389 -19.47 -2.78 -20.49
C GLN A 389 -20.91 -2.99 -20.03
N PHE A 390 -21.38 -2.20 -19.06
CA PHE A 390 -22.72 -2.34 -18.49
C PHE A 390 -23.67 -1.26 -19.02
N ASP A 391 -24.88 -1.70 -19.37
CA ASP A 391 -26.00 -0.86 -19.81
C ASP A 391 -27.16 -0.91 -18.80
N GLU A 392 -28.30 -0.32 -19.15
CA GLU A 392 -29.51 -0.28 -18.34
C GLU A 392 -30.11 -1.66 -17.99
N HIS A 393 -29.68 -2.72 -18.67
CA HIS A 393 -30.12 -4.10 -18.41
C HIS A 393 -29.17 -4.89 -17.50
N VAL A 394 -28.17 -4.22 -16.90
CA VAL A 394 -27.23 -4.87 -15.98
C VAL A 394 -27.95 -5.44 -14.74
N ASN A 395 -27.48 -6.60 -14.32
CA ASN A 395 -27.89 -7.27 -13.08
C ASN A 395 -26.67 -7.92 -12.41
N LYS A 396 -26.85 -8.49 -11.21
CA LYS A 396 -25.74 -9.08 -10.44
C LYS A 396 -25.01 -10.16 -11.21
N SER A 397 -25.76 -10.99 -11.96
CA SER A 397 -25.20 -12.07 -12.78
C SER A 397 -24.36 -11.54 -13.94
N SER A 398 -24.71 -10.38 -14.50
CA SER A 398 -23.90 -9.69 -15.52
C SER A 398 -22.60 -9.15 -14.92
N VAL A 399 -22.65 -8.50 -13.75
CA VAL A 399 -21.45 -7.99 -13.06
C VAL A 399 -20.50 -9.11 -12.67
N ALA A 400 -21.02 -10.23 -12.16
CA ALA A 400 -20.23 -11.40 -11.78
C ALA A 400 -19.41 -12.01 -12.94
N LYS A 401 -19.78 -11.74 -14.20
CA LYS A 401 -19.03 -12.17 -15.40
C LYS A 401 -17.83 -11.27 -15.73
N PHE A 402 -17.64 -10.18 -15.00
CA PHE A 402 -16.52 -9.25 -15.13
C PHE A 402 -15.81 -9.14 -13.77
N PRO A 403 -14.83 -10.01 -13.49
CA PRO A 403 -14.12 -10.06 -12.21
C PRO A 403 -13.56 -8.70 -11.76
N LEU A 404 -13.13 -7.88 -12.71
CA LEU A 404 -12.57 -6.55 -12.47
C LEU A 404 -13.61 -5.48 -12.08
N ALA A 405 -14.90 -5.70 -12.30
CA ALA A 405 -15.94 -4.67 -12.12
C ALA A 405 -16.01 -4.11 -10.69
N ILE A 406 -15.87 -4.98 -9.69
CA ILE A 406 -15.88 -4.56 -8.27
C ILE A 406 -14.65 -3.71 -7.96
N TYR A 407 -13.46 -4.16 -8.36
CA TYR A 407 -12.22 -3.39 -8.21
C TYR A 407 -12.33 -2.04 -8.92
N ALA A 408 -12.82 -2.03 -10.15
CA ALA A 408 -12.99 -0.81 -10.94
C ALA A 408 -13.90 0.19 -10.24
N ALA A 409 -15.06 -0.25 -9.73
CA ALA A 409 -15.97 0.62 -9.02
C ALA A 409 -15.38 1.18 -7.72
N GLN A 410 -14.64 0.35 -6.98
CA GLN A 410 -14.00 0.73 -5.71
C GLN A 410 -12.85 1.72 -5.89
N TYR A 411 -11.99 1.49 -6.88
CA TYR A 411 -10.67 2.13 -6.94
C TYR A 411 -10.49 3.11 -8.10
N LEU A 412 -11.44 3.22 -9.05
CA LEU A 412 -11.37 4.17 -10.17
C LEU A 412 -11.00 5.58 -9.70
N VAL A 413 -11.67 6.08 -8.67
CA VAL A 413 -11.46 7.45 -8.21
C VAL A 413 -10.09 7.63 -7.54
N ILE A 414 -9.57 6.59 -6.89
CA ILE A 414 -8.20 6.59 -6.36
C ILE A 414 -7.20 6.71 -7.51
N HIS A 415 -7.42 5.95 -8.60
CA HIS A 415 -6.58 6.02 -9.80
C HIS A 415 -6.68 7.39 -10.50
N ALA A 416 -7.86 8.02 -10.45
CA ALA A 416 -8.11 9.37 -10.98
C ALA A 416 -7.79 10.51 -9.99
N SER A 417 -7.06 10.27 -8.91
CA SER A 417 -6.83 11.29 -7.87
C SER A 417 -5.87 12.41 -8.30
N SER A 418 -4.91 12.14 -9.19
CA SER A 418 -3.98 13.17 -9.69
C SER A 418 -4.67 14.06 -10.75
N PRO A 419 -4.51 15.40 -10.69
CA PRO A 419 -5.04 16.31 -11.72
C PRO A 419 -4.58 15.97 -13.14
N ASN A 420 -3.33 15.52 -13.31
CA ASN A 420 -2.80 15.11 -14.61
C ASN A 420 -3.53 13.88 -15.15
N VAL A 421 -3.84 12.92 -14.28
CA VAL A 421 -4.63 11.74 -14.66
C VAL A 421 -6.04 12.16 -15.03
N GLN A 422 -6.72 12.97 -14.20
CA GLN A 422 -8.07 13.47 -14.49
C GLN A 422 -8.17 14.16 -15.86
N LEU A 423 -7.16 14.96 -16.23
CA LEU A 423 -7.10 15.63 -17.52
C LEU A 423 -7.02 14.62 -18.69
N ARG A 424 -6.26 13.54 -18.52
CA ARG A 424 -6.07 12.51 -19.57
C ARG A 424 -7.29 11.63 -19.79
N ILE A 425 -8.13 11.42 -18.77
CA ILE A 425 -9.35 10.61 -18.83
C ILE A 425 -10.63 11.45 -18.70
N ARG A 426 -10.54 12.75 -19.02
CA ARG A 426 -11.61 13.72 -18.76
C ARG A 426 -12.91 13.36 -19.47
N ASN A 427 -12.83 12.96 -20.74
CA ASN A 427 -14.01 12.67 -21.56
C ASN A 427 -14.76 11.45 -21.02
N GLU A 428 -14.00 10.45 -20.57
CA GLU A 428 -14.53 9.23 -19.97
C GLU A 428 -15.16 9.53 -18.61
N LEU A 429 -14.54 10.38 -17.79
CA LEU A 429 -15.15 10.83 -16.53
C LEU A 429 -16.43 11.65 -16.78
N ASP A 430 -16.43 12.57 -17.73
CA ASP A 430 -17.63 13.33 -18.13
C ASP A 430 -18.75 12.38 -18.60
N CYS A 431 -18.41 11.29 -19.29
CA CYS A 431 -19.36 10.25 -19.72
C CYS A 431 -19.87 9.39 -18.56
N LEU A 432 -19.00 9.02 -17.64
CA LEU A 432 -19.36 8.24 -16.45
C LEU A 432 -20.33 9.02 -15.56
N PHE A 433 -20.13 10.32 -15.38
CA PHE A 433 -20.91 11.19 -14.52
C PHE A 433 -22.11 11.87 -15.22
N ASP A 434 -22.36 11.58 -16.50
CA ASP A 434 -23.51 12.12 -17.23
C ASP A 434 -24.82 11.55 -16.65
N PRO A 435 -25.71 12.37 -16.07
CA PRO A 435 -26.97 11.89 -15.48
C PRO A 435 -27.94 11.29 -16.51
N ASN A 436 -27.71 11.51 -17.81
CA ASN A 436 -28.53 10.93 -18.87
C ASN A 436 -28.03 9.55 -19.33
N ARG A 437 -26.91 9.07 -18.77
CA ARG A 437 -26.34 7.76 -19.08
C ARG A 437 -26.50 6.83 -17.87
N PRO A 438 -26.56 5.49 -18.10
CA PRO A 438 -26.76 4.54 -17.01
C PRO A 438 -25.50 4.37 -16.14
N HIS A 439 -24.31 4.70 -16.66
CA HIS A 439 -23.03 4.35 -16.05
C HIS A 439 -22.83 4.89 -14.63
N PHE A 440 -23.27 6.12 -14.34
CA PHE A 440 -23.18 6.68 -12.99
C PHE A 440 -23.97 5.84 -11.98
N ALA A 441 -25.22 5.50 -12.32
CA ALA A 441 -26.08 4.71 -11.44
C ALA A 441 -25.55 3.30 -11.23
N ILE A 442 -25.00 2.70 -12.28
CA ILE A 442 -24.36 1.37 -12.22
C ILE A 442 -23.12 1.42 -11.33
N TRP A 443 -22.26 2.43 -11.50
CA TRP A 443 -21.06 2.57 -10.69
C TRP A 443 -21.38 2.68 -9.20
N VAL A 444 -22.32 3.57 -8.82
CA VAL A 444 -22.78 3.71 -7.42
C VAL A 444 -23.43 2.43 -6.91
N TRP A 445 -24.19 1.72 -7.75
CA TRP A 445 -24.81 0.44 -7.36
C TRP A 445 -23.78 -0.69 -7.11
N ILE A 446 -22.70 -0.74 -7.91
CA ILE A 446 -21.59 -1.68 -7.69
C ILE A 446 -20.78 -1.29 -6.45
N TYR A 447 -20.56 0.00 -6.21
CA TYR A 447 -19.90 0.44 -4.99
C TYR A 447 -20.28 1.89 -4.65
N ASP A 448 -21.04 2.05 -3.57
CA ASP A 448 -21.34 3.35 -2.98
C ASP A 448 -20.41 3.61 -1.80
N VAL A 449 -19.59 4.65 -1.90
CA VAL A 449 -18.65 5.05 -0.84
C VAL A 449 -19.37 5.58 0.41
N ASP A 450 -20.61 6.05 0.27
CA ASP A 450 -21.40 6.57 1.39
C ASP A 450 -22.18 5.45 2.12
N GLU A 451 -22.20 4.23 1.57
CA GLU A 451 -22.89 3.08 2.16
C GLU A 451 -21.99 2.34 3.18
N ASN A 452 -22.16 2.68 4.45
CA ASN A 452 -21.41 2.09 5.57
C ASN A 452 -21.73 0.61 5.86
N SER A 453 -22.73 0.01 5.20
CA SER A 453 -23.14 -1.39 5.44
C SER A 453 -22.15 -2.40 4.86
N GLY A 454 -21.27 -1.98 3.95
CA GLY A 454 -20.40 -2.86 3.17
C GLY A 454 -21.15 -3.74 2.17
N GLN A 455 -22.47 -3.57 2.04
CA GLN A 455 -23.32 -4.39 1.16
C GLN A 455 -23.44 -3.71 -0.21
N SER A 456 -22.57 -4.10 -1.13
CA SER A 456 -22.69 -3.74 -2.55
C SER A 456 -23.82 -4.54 -3.22
N MET A 457 -24.52 -3.91 -4.19
CA MET A 457 -25.54 -4.55 -5.02
C MET A 457 -26.60 -5.32 -4.21
N ILE A 458 -27.29 -4.68 -3.26
CA ILE A 458 -28.38 -5.32 -2.49
C ILE A 458 -29.54 -5.73 -3.43
N SER A 459 -29.98 -4.82 -4.30
CA SER A 459 -30.99 -5.06 -5.33
C SER A 459 -30.41 -5.81 -6.54
N GLU A 460 -31.27 -6.55 -7.27
CA GLU A 460 -30.85 -7.31 -8.46
C GLU A 460 -30.37 -6.43 -9.62
N THR A 461 -30.91 -5.21 -9.72
CA THR A 461 -30.57 -4.21 -10.74
C THR A 461 -30.27 -2.85 -10.09
N PRO A 462 -29.60 -1.92 -10.79
CA PRO A 462 -29.26 -0.60 -10.26
C PRO A 462 -30.51 0.20 -9.85
N PRO A 463 -30.63 0.63 -8.58
CA PRO A 463 -31.65 1.57 -8.17
C PRO A 463 -31.27 2.99 -8.63
N LYS A 464 -32.22 3.92 -8.56
CA LYS A 464 -31.89 5.34 -8.73
C LYS A 464 -30.94 5.77 -7.60
N PRO A 465 -29.76 6.36 -7.90
CA PRO A 465 -28.84 6.82 -6.87
C PRO A 465 -29.48 7.86 -5.96
N GLN A 466 -29.18 7.79 -4.66
CA GLN A 466 -29.68 8.76 -3.70
C GLN A 466 -29.01 10.13 -3.91
N ALA A 467 -27.68 10.13 -4.07
CA ALA A 467 -26.88 11.33 -4.33
C ALA A 467 -26.67 11.62 -5.82
N THR A 468 -26.46 12.89 -6.15
CA THR A 468 -26.30 13.35 -7.53
C THR A 468 -24.87 13.12 -8.05
N PRO A 469 -24.64 13.07 -9.37
CA PRO A 469 -23.29 13.05 -9.93
C PRO A 469 -22.43 14.22 -9.45
N LEU A 470 -23.03 15.41 -9.29
CA LEU A 470 -22.32 16.60 -8.81
C LEU A 470 -21.82 16.41 -7.37
N TYR A 471 -22.62 15.77 -6.51
CA TYR A 471 -22.22 15.46 -5.14
C TYR A 471 -20.96 14.59 -5.10
N TYR A 472 -20.93 13.46 -5.80
CA TYR A 472 -19.75 12.59 -5.81
C TYR A 472 -18.56 13.23 -6.53
N ALA A 473 -18.77 13.92 -7.65
CA ALA A 473 -17.68 14.66 -8.31
C ALA A 473 -17.02 15.68 -7.37
N SER A 474 -17.82 16.30 -6.49
CA SER A 474 -17.36 17.24 -5.48
C SER A 474 -16.67 16.55 -4.30
N GLN A 475 -17.20 15.42 -3.82
CA GLN A 475 -16.60 14.58 -2.77
C GLN A 475 -15.22 14.04 -3.16
N PHE A 476 -15.02 13.77 -4.44
CA PHE A 476 -13.79 13.13 -4.94
C PHE A 476 -12.79 14.09 -5.57
N GLY A 477 -13.07 15.39 -5.59
CA GLY A 477 -12.13 16.37 -6.13
C GLY A 477 -12.01 16.35 -7.66
N LEU A 478 -13.04 15.88 -8.37
CA LEU A 478 -13.08 15.84 -9.84
C LEU A 478 -13.47 17.21 -10.39
N ILE A 479 -12.58 18.21 -10.26
CA ILE A 479 -12.90 19.63 -10.48
C ILE A 479 -13.53 19.88 -11.86
N HIS A 480 -12.99 19.31 -12.93
CA HIS A 480 -13.53 19.53 -14.27
C HIS A 480 -14.95 18.96 -14.44
N VAL A 481 -15.21 17.79 -13.87
CA VAL A 481 -16.53 17.14 -13.92
C VAL A 481 -17.52 17.92 -13.07
N ALA A 482 -17.14 18.31 -11.85
CA ALA A 482 -17.97 19.09 -10.94
C ALA A 482 -18.39 20.43 -11.57
N LEU A 483 -17.46 21.15 -12.19
CA LEU A 483 -17.77 22.41 -12.87
C LEU A 483 -18.64 22.23 -14.12
N ASN A 484 -18.41 21.17 -14.90
CA ASN A 484 -19.25 20.85 -16.06
C ASN A 484 -20.70 20.58 -15.63
N LEU A 485 -20.88 19.77 -14.58
CA LEU A 485 -22.19 19.45 -14.01
C LEU A 485 -22.87 20.66 -13.38
N ALA A 486 -22.14 21.49 -12.63
CA ALA A 486 -22.70 22.69 -12.00
C ALA A 486 -23.17 23.72 -13.03
N ASN A 487 -22.45 23.88 -14.14
CA ASN A 487 -22.86 24.78 -15.22
C ASN A 487 -24.06 24.25 -16.02
N LYS A 488 -24.13 22.92 -16.25
CA LYS A 488 -25.27 22.30 -16.97
C LYS A 488 -26.52 22.18 -16.13
N PHE A 489 -26.37 21.90 -14.83
CA PHE A 489 -27.46 21.62 -13.89
C PHE A 489 -27.34 22.48 -12.62
N PRO A 490 -27.39 23.81 -12.74
CA PRO A 490 -27.15 24.74 -11.63
C PRO A 490 -28.03 24.52 -10.39
N PHE A 491 -29.28 24.09 -10.59
CA PHE A 491 -30.24 23.84 -9.52
C PHE A 491 -29.88 22.65 -8.62
N VAL A 492 -28.99 21.74 -9.04
CA VAL A 492 -28.60 20.58 -8.23
C VAL A 492 -27.53 20.89 -7.18
N ILE A 493 -26.93 22.08 -7.20
CA ILE A 493 -25.89 22.49 -6.24
C ILE A 493 -26.43 22.50 -4.81
N GLY A 494 -27.66 22.97 -4.63
CA GLY A 494 -28.35 23.04 -3.33
C GLY A 494 -29.04 21.76 -2.89
N ASN A 495 -29.03 20.70 -3.72
CA ASN A 495 -29.68 19.44 -3.36
C ASN A 495 -28.97 18.79 -2.17
N THR A 496 -29.72 18.53 -1.11
CA THR A 496 -29.26 17.75 0.03
C THR A 496 -29.44 16.26 -0.28
N ALA A 497 -28.37 15.58 -0.68
CA ALA A 497 -28.35 14.17 -0.99
C ALA A 497 -26.98 13.54 -0.70
N GLY A 498 -26.94 12.30 -0.21
CA GLY A 498 -25.70 11.64 0.21
C GLY A 498 -25.33 11.97 1.66
N TYR A 499 -24.23 11.38 2.14
CA TYR A 499 -23.80 11.41 3.53
C TYR A 499 -23.45 12.83 4.04
N TYR A 500 -22.82 13.67 3.21
CA TYR A 500 -22.39 15.02 3.61
C TYR A 500 -23.45 16.12 3.33
N GLY A 501 -24.63 15.76 2.81
CA GLY A 501 -25.69 16.72 2.50
C GLY A 501 -25.53 17.32 1.10
N THR A 502 -24.95 18.52 0.94
CA THR A 502 -24.84 19.17 -0.39
C THR A 502 -23.51 18.87 -1.07
N ALA A 503 -23.42 19.14 -2.37
CA ALA A 503 -22.15 19.05 -3.11
C ALA A 503 -21.06 19.98 -2.54
N ILE A 504 -21.45 21.18 -2.08
CA ILE A 504 -20.54 22.13 -1.41
C ILE A 504 -20.02 21.54 -0.10
N ASN A 505 -20.91 20.96 0.72
CA ASN A 505 -20.51 20.34 1.98
C ASN A 505 -19.56 19.16 1.74
N ALA A 506 -19.85 18.31 0.74
CA ALA A 506 -18.99 17.19 0.39
C ALA A 506 -17.58 17.64 -0.01
N ALA A 507 -17.48 18.64 -0.90
CA ALA A 507 -16.19 19.22 -1.28
C ALA A 507 -15.47 19.86 -0.07
N SER A 508 -16.20 20.57 0.78
CA SER A 508 -15.63 21.22 1.97
C SER A 508 -15.07 20.21 2.98
N VAL A 509 -15.82 19.15 3.27
CA VAL A 509 -15.37 18.10 4.22
C VAL A 509 -14.16 17.35 3.68
N LYS A 510 -14.06 17.19 2.35
CA LYS A 510 -12.95 16.51 1.67
C LYS A 510 -11.79 17.44 1.30
N GLY A 511 -11.84 18.71 1.71
CA GLY A 511 -10.75 19.67 1.52
C GLY A 511 -10.57 20.21 0.10
N HIS A 512 -11.58 20.08 -0.76
CA HIS A 512 -11.53 20.56 -2.15
C HIS A 512 -11.95 22.02 -2.25
N SER A 513 -11.12 22.92 -1.72
CA SER A 513 -11.39 24.37 -1.64
C SER A 513 -11.71 25.01 -2.98
N ASP A 514 -11.04 24.59 -4.05
CA ASP A 514 -11.26 25.15 -5.39
C ASP A 514 -12.66 24.81 -5.92
N ILE A 515 -13.16 23.60 -5.63
CA ILE A 515 -14.52 23.21 -5.98
C ILE A 515 -15.52 24.02 -5.15
N VAL A 516 -15.29 24.17 -3.84
CA VAL A 516 -16.15 24.98 -2.96
C VAL A 516 -16.29 26.41 -3.49
N ALA A 517 -15.16 27.07 -3.76
CA ALA A 517 -15.16 28.46 -4.25
C ALA A 517 -15.96 28.59 -5.54
N ARG A 518 -15.74 27.68 -6.50
CA ARG A 518 -16.43 27.73 -7.80
C ARG A 518 -17.91 27.38 -7.71
N LEU A 519 -18.30 26.42 -6.87
CA LEU A 519 -19.72 26.09 -6.69
C LEU A 519 -20.47 27.24 -6.01
N CYS A 520 -19.84 27.95 -5.07
CA CYS A 520 -20.40 29.17 -4.48
C CYS A 520 -20.57 30.27 -5.54
N GLU A 521 -19.56 30.52 -6.39
CA GLU A 521 -19.67 31.49 -7.50
C GLU A 521 -20.83 31.17 -8.45
N VAL A 522 -21.00 29.90 -8.82
CA VAL A 522 -22.12 29.46 -9.68
C VAL A 522 -23.46 29.63 -8.95
N SER A 523 -23.51 29.29 -7.65
CA SER A 523 -24.70 29.47 -6.82
C SER A 523 -25.12 30.94 -6.71
N ASP A 524 -24.17 31.84 -6.50
CA ASP A 524 -24.43 33.28 -6.39
C ASP A 524 -24.95 33.87 -7.71
N ARG A 525 -24.43 33.42 -8.86
CA ARG A 525 -24.96 33.85 -10.18
C ARG A 525 -26.43 33.48 -10.36
N ILE A 526 -26.85 32.32 -9.86
CA ILE A 526 -28.25 31.88 -9.93
C ILE A 526 -29.13 32.71 -8.98
N LEU A 527 -28.65 32.95 -7.76
CA LEU A 527 -29.41 33.68 -6.73
C LEU A 527 -29.56 35.17 -7.04
N TYR A 528 -28.53 35.79 -7.64
CA TYR A 528 -28.46 37.23 -7.86
C TYR A 528 -28.61 37.66 -9.33
N GLY A 529 -28.75 36.72 -10.27
CA GLY A 529 -29.16 37.00 -11.66
C GLY A 529 -28.23 37.92 -12.44
N TYR A 530 -26.93 37.61 -12.47
CA TYR A 530 -25.93 38.31 -13.29
C TYR A 530 -25.63 37.61 -14.61
#